data_AF-A0A7R6WTA3-F1
#
_entry.id   AF-A0A7R6WTA3-F1
#
_cell.length_a   1.000
_cell.length_b   1.000
_cell.length_c   1.000
_cell.angle_alpha   90.00
_cell.angle_beta   90.00
_cell.angle_gamma   90.00
#
_symmetry.space_group_name_H-M   'P 1'
#
loop_
_entity.id
_entity.type
_entity.pdbx_description
1 polymer ?
#
loop_
_entity_poly.entity_id
_entity_poly.type
_entity_poly.pdbx_seq_one_letter_code
_entity_poly.pdbx_strand_id
1 'polypeptide(L)' 'MQISKWILSAAGAAMLAMAAGSLTAQAAEKLKIGTEGAYPPFNTITSDGKVVGFDIDIANALCAQMATSPCQ' A
#
# COMPACT_ATOMS: atom_id res chain seq x y z
N MET A 1 49.48 -12.17 12.55
CA MET A 1 48.50 -12.12 11.44
C MET A 1 47.10 -12.50 11.93
N GLN A 2 46.55 -11.75 12.90
CA GLN A 2 45.21 -12.01 13.47
C GLN A 2 44.29 -10.80 13.26
N ILE A 3 44.85 -9.59 13.22
CA ILE A 3 44.12 -8.31 13.09
C ILE A 3 43.46 -8.15 11.71
N SER A 4 44.10 -8.65 10.63
CA SER A 4 43.51 -8.63 9.28
C SER A 4 42.22 -9.45 9.18
N LYS A 5 42.08 -10.50 10.00
CA LYS A 5 40.91 -11.39 10.01
C LYS A 5 39.68 -10.69 10.60
N TRP A 6 39.86 -9.78 11.56
CA TRP A 6 38.79 -8.94 12.14
C TRP A 6 38.32 -7.85 11.17
N ILE A 7 39.24 -7.27 10.39
CA ILE A 7 38.92 -6.24 9.39
C ILE A 7 38.08 -6.84 8.24
N LEU A 8 38.40 -8.06 7.80
CA LEU A 8 37.60 -8.76 6.79
C LEU A 8 36.19 -9.11 7.30
N SER A 9 36.03 -9.46 8.59
CA SER A 9 34.72 -9.75 9.18
C SER A 9 33.85 -8.51 9.37
N ALA A 10 34.43 -7.37 9.73
CA ALA A 10 33.69 -6.11 9.92
C ALA A 10 33.14 -5.55 8.59
N ALA A 11 33.87 -5.71 7.48
CA ALA A 11 33.42 -5.30 6.16
C ALA A 11 32.19 -6.09 5.68
N GLY A 12 32.14 -7.40 5.96
CA GLY A 12 30.99 -8.24 5.63
C GLY A 12 29.71 -7.87 6.41
N ALA A 13 29.86 -7.53 7.70
CA ALA A 13 28.73 -7.11 8.54
C ALA A 13 28.13 -5.75 8.09
N ALA A 14 28.98 -4.81 7.67
CA ALA A 14 28.52 -3.50 7.18
C ALA A 14 27.74 -3.62 5.85
N MET A 15 28.17 -4.49 4.93
CA MET A 15 27.44 -4.74 3.67
C MET A 15 26.07 -5.40 3.92
N LEU A 16 25.98 -6.32 4.88
CA LEU A 16 24.71 -6.97 5.22
C LEU A 16 23.71 -6.01 5.89
N ALA A 17 24.20 -5.07 6.70
CA ALA A 17 23.39 -4.03 7.32
C ALA A 17 22.81 -3.03 6.28
N MET A 18 23.57 -2.69 5.24
CA MET A 18 23.08 -1.84 4.15
C MET A 18 22.03 -2.54 3.28
N ALA A 19 22.13 -3.86 3.10
CA ALA A 19 21.13 -4.65 2.37
C ALA A 19 19.82 -4.86 3.15
N ALA A 20 19.84 -4.78 4.48
CA ALA A 20 18.63 -4.87 5.30
C ALA A 20 17.77 -3.59 5.26
N GLY A 21 18.36 -2.44 4.90
CA GLY A 21 17.68 -1.15 4.83
C GLY A 21 16.94 -0.90 3.50
N SER A 22 17.11 -1.74 2.49
CA SER A 22 16.54 -1.56 1.15
C SER A 22 15.20 -2.28 0.92
N LEU A 23 14.52 -2.71 2.00
CA LEU A 23 13.11 -3.08 1.95
C LEU A 23 12.27 -1.81 1.72
N THR A 24 12.34 -1.25 0.51
CA THR A 24 11.38 -0.26 0.06
C THR A 24 10.02 -0.92 0.09
N ALA A 25 9.10 -0.39 0.89
CA ALA A 25 7.70 -0.79 0.87
C ALA A 25 7.25 -0.84 -0.59
N GLN A 26 6.94 -2.03 -1.10
CA GLN A 26 6.48 -2.22 -2.47
C GLN A 26 5.28 -1.28 -2.67
N ALA A 27 5.27 -0.58 -3.81
CA ALA A 27 4.20 0.36 -4.15
C ALA A 27 2.84 -0.28 -3.82
N ALA A 28 2.15 0.31 -2.85
CA ALA A 28 0.99 -0.33 -2.25
C ALA A 28 -0.06 -0.54 -3.35
N GLU A 29 -0.52 -1.79 -3.51
CA GLU A 29 -1.47 -2.13 -4.58
C GLU A 29 -2.75 -1.32 -4.42
N LYS A 30 -3.33 -0.84 -5.53
CA LYS A 30 -4.58 -0.08 -5.51
C LYS A 30 -5.69 -0.90 -4.84
N LEU A 31 -6.30 -0.33 -3.80
CA LEU A 31 -7.44 -0.95 -3.14
C LEU A 31 -8.67 -0.82 -4.04
N LYS A 32 -9.27 -1.95 -4.43
CA LYS A 32 -10.51 -1.99 -5.22
C LYS A 32 -11.68 -2.31 -4.30
N ILE A 33 -12.70 -1.45 -4.30
CA ILE A 33 -13.89 -1.62 -3.46
C ILE A 33 -15.07 -1.99 -4.36
N GLY A 34 -15.65 -3.17 -4.14
CA GLY A 34 -16.83 -3.65 -4.84
C GLY A 34 -18.11 -3.39 -4.03
N THR A 35 -19.19 -2.99 -4.70
CA THR A 35 -20.53 -2.86 -4.13
C THR A 35 -21.57 -3.44 -5.10
N GLU A 36 -22.81 -3.62 -4.64
CA GLU A 36 -23.92 -4.22 -5.42
C GLU A 36 -24.30 -3.39 -6.67
N GLY A 37 -24.33 -2.06 -6.54
CA GLY A 37 -24.70 -1.14 -7.62
C GLY A 37 -26.20 -1.01 -7.89
N ALA A 38 -27.06 -1.68 -7.12
CA ALA A 38 -28.52 -1.71 -7.32
C ALA A 38 -29.31 -1.48 -6.02
N TYR A 39 -28.73 -0.77 -5.04
CA TYR A 39 -29.33 -0.55 -3.72
C TYR A 39 -29.33 0.94 -3.30
N PRO A 40 -30.19 1.79 -3.90
CA PRO A 40 -30.33 3.19 -3.47
C PRO A 40 -30.83 3.31 -2.01
N PRO A 41 -30.35 4.30 -1.23
CA PRO A 41 -29.39 5.35 -1.57
C PRO A 41 -27.91 4.97 -1.30
N PHE A 42 -27.63 3.69 -1.00
CA PHE A 42 -26.32 3.23 -0.55
C PHE A 42 -25.33 3.00 -1.68
N ASN A 43 -25.77 2.33 -2.75
CA ASN A 43 -24.99 2.16 -3.96
C ASN A 43 -25.90 2.08 -5.19
N THR A 44 -25.54 2.76 -6.28
CA THR A 44 -26.31 2.78 -7.53
C THR A 44 -25.38 3.01 -8.70
N ILE A 45 -25.58 2.29 -9.81
CA ILE A 45 -24.90 2.55 -11.07
C ILE A 45 -25.66 3.63 -11.85
N THR A 46 -24.97 4.72 -12.18
CA THR A 46 -25.49 5.80 -13.02
C THR A 46 -25.49 5.41 -14.50
N SER A 47 -26.17 6.19 -15.34
CA SER A 47 -26.22 5.96 -16.78
C SER A 47 -24.86 6.04 -17.49
N ASP A 48 -23.89 6.75 -16.92
CA ASP A 48 -22.49 6.80 -17.37
C ASP A 48 -21.61 5.69 -16.75
N GLY A 49 -22.20 4.75 -16.02
CA GLY A 49 -21.53 3.56 -15.50
C GLY A 49 -20.75 3.78 -14.20
N LYS A 50 -20.92 4.92 -13.52
CA LYS A 50 -20.29 5.19 -12.23
C LYS A 50 -21.12 4.62 -11.10
N VAL A 51 -20.45 4.15 -10.05
CA VAL A 51 -21.13 3.80 -8.80
C VAL A 51 -21.18 5.03 -7.90
N VAL A 52 -22.36 5.35 -7.38
CA VAL A 52 -22.60 6.47 -6.46
C VAL A 52 -23.43 6.01 -5.26
N GLY A 53 -23.42 6.78 -4.16
CA GLY A 53 -24.22 6.52 -2.97
C GLY A 53 -23.39 6.51 -1.69
N PHE A 54 -24.05 6.33 -0.55
CA PHE A 54 -23.42 6.39 0.78
C PHE A 54 -22.20 5.47 0.93
N ASP A 55 -22.23 4.25 0.38
CA ASP A 55 -21.12 3.31 0.47
C ASP A 55 -19.86 3.84 -0.22
N ILE A 56 -20.05 4.58 -1.33
CA ILE A 56 -18.96 5.20 -2.10
C ILE A 56 -18.40 6.41 -1.36
N ASP A 57 -19.25 7.19 -0.70
CA ASP A 57 -18.81 8.34 0.11
C ASP A 57 -17.96 7.88 1.30
N ILE A 58 -18.39 6.82 2.00
CA ILE A 58 -17.63 6.24 3.11
C ILE A 58 -16.33 5.60 2.62
N ALA A 59 -16.37 4.84 1.52
CA ALA A 59 -15.18 4.28 0.91
C ALA A 59 -14.14 5.37 0.62
N ASN A 60 -14.53 6.44 -0.07
CA ASN A 60 -13.65 7.56 -0.37
C ASN A 60 -13.09 8.24 0.88
N ALA A 61 -13.93 8.44 1.91
CA ALA A 61 -13.49 9.02 3.18
C ALA A 61 -12.47 8.13 3.89
N LEU A 62 -12.67 6.82 3.93
CA LEU A 62 -11.72 5.86 4.51
C LEU A 62 -10.40 5.86 3.74
N CYS A 63 -10.46 5.87 2.41
CA CYS A 63 -9.28 5.94 1.55
C CYS A 63 -8.45 7.21 1.80
N ALA A 64 -9.11 8.35 2.04
CA ALA A 64 -8.42 9.59 2.41
C ALA A 64 -7.72 9.49 3.77
N GLN A 65 -8.26 8.70 4.71
CA GLN A 65 -7.68 8.52 6.05
C GLN A 65 -6.56 7.47 6.08
N MET A 66 -6.62 6.45 5.21
CA MET A 66 -5.82 5.23 5.37
C MET A 66 -4.32 5.37 5.08
N ALA A 67 -3.81 6.52 4.61
CA ALA A 67 -2.38 6.79 4.32
C ALA A 67 -1.65 5.68 3.52
N THR A 68 -2.41 4.77 2.92
CA THR A 68 -2.03 3.58 2.18
C THR A 68 -2.84 3.61 0.89
N SER A 69 -2.29 3.03 -0.17
CA SER A 69 -2.78 2.97 -1.56
C SER A 69 -3.99 3.82 -1.99
N PRO A 70 -3.91 4.53 -3.14
CA PRO A 70 -5.10 5.16 -3.71
C PRO A 70 -6.18 4.11 -4.03
N CYS A 71 -7.42 4.39 -3.61
CA CYS A 71 -8.58 3.55 -3.91
C CYS A 71 -9.04 3.74 -5.36
N GLN A 72 -9.60 2.67 -5.92
CA GLN A 72 -10.12 2.61 -7.29
C GLN A 72 -11.51 2.00 -7.32
#